data_AF-A0A3D3KXG0-F1
#
_entry.id   AF-A0A3D3KXG0-F1
#
_cell.length_a   1.000
_cell.length_b   1.000
_cell.length_c   1.000
_cell.angle_alpha   90.00
_cell.angle_beta   90.00
_cell.angle_gamma   90.00
#
_symmetry.space_group_name_H-M   'P 1'
#
loop_
_entity.id
_entity.type
_entity.pdbx_description
1 polymer ?
#
loop_
_entity_poly.entity_id
_entity_poly.type
_entity_poly.pdbx_seq_one_letter_code
_entity_poly.pdbx_strand_id
1 'polypeptide(L)' 'MSGHSKWATTKHKKAILDSRRAKSFAKLIKNIEVAARMGGPDLAGNPGLELAVTKAKKTSVP' A
#
# COMPACT_ATOMS: atom_id res chain seq x y z
N MET A 1 -8.11 -1.31 -36.71
CA MET A 1 -8.50 -1.59 -35.31
C MET A 1 -7.64 -2.73 -34.78
N SER A 2 -6.70 -2.44 -33.88
CA SER A 2 -5.79 -3.43 -33.28
C SER A 2 -6.52 -4.22 -32.18
N GLY A 3 -7.41 -5.14 -32.57
CA GLY A 3 -8.22 -5.93 -31.64
C GLY A 3 -7.46 -7.04 -30.89
N HIS A 4 -6.39 -7.57 -31.47
CA HIS A 4 -5.75 -8.81 -30.99
C HIS A 4 -4.73 -8.62 -29.85
N SER A 5 -4.23 -7.40 -29.62
CA SER A 5 -3.15 -7.13 -28.64
C SER A 5 -3.56 -6.20 -27.50
N LYS A 6 -4.77 -5.62 -27.54
CA LYS A 6 -5.26 -4.71 -26.49
C LYS A 6 -5.23 -5.36 -25.10
N TRP A 7 -5.72 -6.60 -24.99
CA TRP A 7 -5.72 -7.33 -23.73
C TRP A 7 -4.30 -7.62 -23.22
N ALA A 8 -3.42 -8.10 -24.10
CA ALA A 8 -2.03 -8.40 -23.74
C ALA A 8 -1.30 -7.15 -23.19
N THR A 9 -1.47 -6.00 -23.84
CA THR A 9 -0.91 -4.72 -23.40
C THR A 9 -1.50 -4.25 -22.06
N THR A 10 -2.83 -4.36 -21.88
CA THR A 10 -3.48 -4.03 -20.62
C THR A 10 -3.01 -4.93 -19.49
N LYS A 11 -2.88 -6.24 -19.73
CA LYS A 11 -2.38 -7.22 -18.76
C LYS A 11 -0.96 -6.88 -18.32
N HIS A 12 -0.05 -6.61 -19.26
CA HIS A 12 1.34 -6.28 -18.94
C HIS A 12 1.44 -4.98 -18.14
N LYS A 13 0.72 -3.93 -18.57
CA LYS A 13 0.67 -2.65 -17.84
C LYS A 13 0.12 -2.82 -16.43
N LYS A 14 -0.96 -3.61 -16.27
CA LYS A 14 -1.55 -3.90 -14.96
C LYS A 14 -0.57 -4.64 -14.05
N ALA A 15 0.12 -5.67 -14.54
CA ALA A 15 1.09 -6.42 -13.74
C ALA A 15 2.21 -5.54 -13.16
N ILE A 16 2.72 -4.57 -13.95
CA ILE A 16 3.73 -3.61 -13.47
C ILE A 16 3.15 -2.70 -12.38
N LEU A 17 1.93 -2.19 -12.58
CA LEU A 17 1.26 -1.34 -11.60
C LEU A 17 0.98 -2.09 -10.29
N ASP A 18 0.49 -3.32 -10.38
CA ASP A 18 0.20 -4.17 -9.24
C ASP A 18 1.48 -4.50 -8.47
N SER A 19 2.59 -4.81 -9.17
CA SER A 19 3.90 -5.01 -8.54
C SER A 19 4.39 -3.78 -7.76
N ARG A 20 4.24 -2.58 -8.36
CA ARG A 20 4.60 -1.31 -7.70
C ARG A 20 3.70 -1.05 -6.48
N ARG A 21 2.39 -1.30 -6.60
CA ARG A 21 1.42 -1.16 -5.51
C ARG A 21 1.75 -2.11 -4.36
N ALA A 22 2.03 -3.38 -4.64
CA ALA A 22 2.39 -4.38 -3.64
C ALA A 22 3.63 -3.97 -2.83
N LYS A 23 4.67 -3.44 -3.50
CA LYS A 23 5.86 -2.91 -2.82
C LYS A 23 5.55 -1.73 -1.89
N SER A 24 4.66 -0.82 -2.31
CA SER A 24 4.23 0.31 -1.48
C SER A 24 3.43 -0.17 -0.26
N PHE A 25 2.55 -1.16 -0.44
CA PHE A 25 1.75 -1.73 0.65
C PHE A 25 2.64 -2.38 1.70
N ALA A 26 3.63 -3.19 1.28
CA ALA A 26 4.57 -3.82 2.19
C ALA A 26 5.32 -2.80 3.07
N LYS A 27 5.74 -1.66 2.49
CA LYS A 27 6.39 -0.57 3.24
C LYS A 27 5.44 0.08 4.26
N LEU A 28 4.20 0.34 3.87
CA LEU A 28 3.21 0.98 4.76
C LEU A 28 2.83 0.06 5.93
N ILE A 29 2.61 -1.23 5.66
CA ILE A 29 2.34 -2.24 6.69
C ILE A 29 3.53 -2.32 7.66
N LYS A 30 4.77 -2.35 7.13
CA LYS A 30 5.95 -2.41 7.99
C LYS A 30 6.09 -1.18 8.89
N ASN A 31 5.76 0.00 8.38
CA ASN A 31 5.77 1.23 9.16
C ASN A 31 4.73 1.20 10.29
N ILE A 32 3.53 0.68 10.04
CA ILE A 32 2.50 0.49 11.08
C ILE A 32 2.99 -0.49 12.14
N GLU A 33 3.56 -1.63 11.73
CA GLU A 33 4.10 -2.65 12.66
C GLU A 33 5.20 -2.06 13.56
N VAL A 34 6.12 -1.29 12.99
CA VAL A 34 7.20 -0.64 13.75
C VAL A 34 6.64 0.42 14.69
N ALA A 35 5.72 1.26 14.23
CA ALA A 35 5.09 2.29 15.07
C ALA A 35 4.33 1.69 16.25
N ALA A 36 3.59 0.60 16.01
CA ALA A 36 2.85 -0.13 17.05
C ALA A 36 3.79 -0.82 18.05
N ARG A 37 4.93 -1.35 17.58
CA ARG A 37 5.94 -1.94 18.46
C ARG A 37 6.62 -0.92 19.36
N MET A 38 6.87 0.30 18.85
CA MET A 38 7.59 1.34 19.61
C MET A 38 6.71 2.08 20.61
N GLY A 39 5.49 2.44 20.23
CA GLY A 39 4.60 3.29 21.05
C GLY A 39 3.35 2.58 21.56
N GLY A 40 3.26 1.27 21.41
CA GLY A 40 2.08 0.49 21.78
C GLY A 40 0.97 0.52 20.71
N PRO A 41 -0.09 -0.29 20.91
CA PRO A 41 -1.15 -0.50 19.94
C PRO A 41 -2.23 0.60 19.93
N ASP A 42 -2.20 1.52 20.90
CA ASP A 42 -3.20 2.58 21.00
C ASP A 42 -2.90 3.72 20.01
N LEU A 43 -3.89 4.04 19.18
CA LEU A 43 -3.81 5.14 18.21
C LEU A 43 -3.86 6.51 18.87
N ALA A 44 -4.60 6.66 19.98
CA ALA A 44 -4.75 7.94 20.66
C ALA A 44 -3.47 8.33 21.42
N GLY A 45 -2.77 7.35 22.00
CA GLY A 45 -1.49 7.54 22.69
C GLY A 45 -0.25 7.57 21.78
N ASN A 46 -0.39 7.23 20.49
CA ASN A 46 0.74 7.10 19.56
C ASN A 46 0.50 7.85 18.24
N PRO A 47 0.87 9.15 18.17
CA PRO A 47 0.74 9.96 16.95
C PRO A 47 1.48 9.37 15.75
N GLY A 48 2.59 8.65 15.98
CA GLY A 48 3.35 7.98 14.92
C GLY A 48 2.55 6.84 14.27
N LEU A 49 1.80 6.08 15.07
CA LEU A 49 0.91 5.03 14.59
C LEU A 49 -0.32 5.61 13.87
N GLU A 50 -0.92 6.68 14.41
CA GLU A 50 -2.04 7.36 13.77
C GLU A 50 -1.69 7.88 12.37
N LEU A 51 -0.52 8.54 12.23
CA LEU A 51 -0.02 9.02 10.95
C LEU A 51 0.26 7.86 9.98
N ALA A 52 0.86 6.77 10.46
CA ALA A 52 1.13 5.58 9.64
C ALA A 52 -0.17 4.96 9.11
N VAL A 53 -1.18 4.79 9.96
CA VAL A 53 -2.50 4.24 9.59
C VAL A 53 -3.23 5.17 8.62
N THR A 54 -3.22 6.48 8.87
CA THR A 54 -3.86 7.46 7.99
C THR A 54 -3.24 7.45 6.59
N LYS A 55 -1.90 7.33 6.51
CA LYS A 55 -1.19 7.23 5.23
C LYS A 55 -1.51 5.92 4.49
N ALA A 56 -1.64 4.81 5.22
CA ALA A 56 -2.05 3.53 4.66
C ALA A 56 -3.47 3.58 4.09
N LYS A 57 -4.43 4.14 4.85
CA LYS A 57 -5.82 4.35 4.39
C LYS A 57 -5.90 5.23 3.14
N LYS A 58 -5.15 6.33 3.09
CA LYS A 58 -5.06 7.20 1.90
C LYS A 58 -4.52 6.47 0.66
N THR A 59 -3.69 5.44 0.86
CA THR A 59 -3.11 4.64 -0.23
C THR A 59 -3.96 3.42 -0.58
N SER A 60 -5.17 3.30 0.01
CA SER A 60 -6.06 2.15 -0.14
C SER A 60 -5.39 0.82 0.19
N VAL A 61 -4.46 0.84 1.17
CA VAL A 61 -3.99 -0.39 1.79
C VAL A 61 -5.21 -1.03 2.49
N PRO A 62 -5.54 -2.29 2.17
CA PRO A 62 -6.64 -2.99 2.82
C PRO A 62 -6.35 -3.30 4.28
#